data_AF-A0A3B1JIV4-F1
#
_entry.id   AF-A0A3B1JIV4-F1
#
_cell.length_a   1.000
_cell.length_b   1.000
_cell.length_c   1.000
_cell.angle_alpha   90.00
_cell.angle_beta   90.00
_cell.angle_gamma   90.00
#
_symmetry.space_group_name_H-M   'P 1'
#
loop_
_entity.id
_entity.type
_entity.pdbx_description
1 polymer ?
#
loop_
_entity_poly.entity_id
_entity_poly.type
_entity_poly.pdbx_seq_one_letter_code
_entity_poly.pdbx_strand_id
1 'polypeptide(L)'
;MTMTWIAPVPAAIITKPNDDGTYQLRKSVEILGAEKDQYECYVTHRTLKEPVIKKLVSSSSFLGQKSEENDQTGSKRHSLYYIYTGLNKDLDLPGIYEFTALGLLCYREIDYYNSKEQKKIPKQSWMMEKMQEDYWEKGTQSRKSKEQWFKLNLETIMQRMNHNSTDLHVLQWRYGCEIEESSGEVKFLRGISEFGYDGSDFLSFDIENRLWITSVPQAEPTKTKWDSVAILGQYTKGYLEKECVLLLTKFLEYRKESLQKAAPLDVQVFAKPSVSDSSKLTLTCLATGFYPKDATVIWRRSSSPLSEDLITSSAVRPNDDGTYQLRKSVEILGAEKDQYECYVTHRTLKEPVIKKLGKYI
;
A
#
# COMPACT_ATOMS: atom_id res chain seq x y z
N MET A 1 7.24 -14.37 -37.49
CA MET A 1 6.12 -13.49 -37.10
C MET A 1 5.74 -13.88 -35.68
N THR A 2 6.35 -13.24 -34.68
CA THR A 2 6.14 -13.54 -33.26
C THR A 2 5.30 -12.41 -32.69
N MET A 3 3.99 -12.61 -32.67
CA MET A 3 3.08 -11.75 -31.92
C MET A 3 3.23 -12.13 -30.45
N THR A 4 3.94 -11.29 -29.70
CA THR A 4 3.92 -11.32 -28.24
C THR A 4 3.15 -10.08 -27.82
N TRP A 5 1.88 -10.25 -27.44
CA TRP A 5 1.14 -9.21 -26.74
C TRP A 5 1.66 -9.13 -25.31
N ILE A 6 2.69 -8.32 -25.10
CA ILE A 6 3.06 -7.86 -23.77
C ILE A 6 2.41 -6.49 -23.65
N ALA A 7 1.30 -6.41 -22.91
CA ALA A 7 0.81 -5.12 -22.47
C ALA A 7 1.96 -4.42 -21.73
N PRO A 8 2.38 -3.21 -22.13
CA PRO A 8 3.45 -2.50 -21.46
C PRO A 8 2.90 -2.00 -20.13
N VAL A 9 2.99 -2.82 -19.08
CA VAL A 9 2.54 -2.39 -17.75
C VAL A 9 3.69 -1.59 -17.13
N PRO A 10 3.46 -0.34 -16.68
CA PRO A 10 4.52 0.50 -16.13
C PRO A 10 5.26 -0.19 -14.97
N ALA A 11 6.52 0.21 -14.81
CA ALA A 11 7.45 -0.31 -13.83
C ALA A 11 6.81 -0.49 -12.45
N ALA A 12 7.16 -1.58 -11.81
CA ALA A 12 6.71 -1.87 -10.46
C ALA A 12 7.12 -0.72 -9.53
N ILE A 13 6.15 -0.19 -8.78
CA ILE A 13 6.36 0.87 -7.81
C ILE A 13 7.05 0.24 -6.59
N ILE A 14 8.29 0.65 -6.32
CA ILE A 14 9.06 0.27 -5.13
C ILE A 14 8.30 0.80 -3.93
N THR A 15 7.56 -0.08 -3.25
CA THR A 15 6.48 0.34 -2.33
C THR A 15 6.85 0.24 -0.86
N LYS A 16 7.98 -0.41 -0.52
CA LYS A 16 8.46 -0.49 0.87
C LYS A 16 9.87 -1.07 0.94
N PRO A 17 10.86 -0.42 1.58
CA PRO A 17 11.96 -1.11 2.22
C PRO A 17 11.41 -1.80 3.48
N ASN A 18 11.59 -3.11 3.58
CA ASN A 18 11.47 -3.85 4.83
C ASN A 18 12.49 -3.31 5.84
N ASP A 19 12.27 -3.58 7.12
CA ASP A 19 13.18 -3.14 8.19
C ASP A 19 14.59 -3.78 8.08
N ASP A 20 14.77 -4.74 7.17
CA ASP A 20 16.04 -5.39 6.82
C ASP A 20 16.69 -4.85 5.53
N GLY A 21 16.17 -3.76 4.96
CA GLY A 21 16.68 -3.14 3.73
C GLY A 21 16.22 -3.80 2.41
N THR A 22 15.40 -4.86 2.46
CA THR A 22 14.87 -5.51 1.25
C THR A 22 13.62 -4.80 0.71
N TYR A 23 13.32 -4.88 -0.58
CA TYR A 23 12.16 -4.18 -1.16
C TYR A 23 10.95 -5.09 -1.35
N GLN A 24 9.77 -4.59 -1.02
CA GLN A 24 8.51 -5.17 -1.46
C GLN A 24 7.93 -4.38 -2.63
N LEU A 25 7.46 -5.14 -3.63
CA LEU A 25 6.77 -4.64 -4.81
C LEU A 25 5.37 -5.25 -4.81
N ARG A 26 4.33 -4.42 -4.80
CA ARG A 26 2.96 -4.88 -5.02
C ARG A 26 2.50 -4.46 -6.40
N LYS A 27 2.01 -5.44 -7.17
CA LYS A 27 1.35 -5.23 -8.46
C LYS A 27 0.06 -6.05 -8.45
N SER A 28 -1.06 -5.39 -8.74
CA SER A 28 -2.37 -6.03 -8.88
C SER A 28 -2.93 -5.73 -10.26
N VAL A 29 -3.77 -6.65 -10.73
CA VAL A 29 -4.52 -6.53 -11.98
C VAL A 29 -5.90 -7.12 -11.73
N GLU A 30 -6.94 -6.44 -12.21
CA GLU A 30 -8.30 -6.99 -12.18
C GLU A 30 -8.42 -8.07 -13.25
N ILE A 31 -8.87 -9.26 -12.84
CA ILE A 31 -9.03 -10.41 -13.73
C ILE A 31 -10.48 -10.88 -13.69
N LEU A 32 -11.02 -11.22 -14.85
CA LEU A 32 -12.32 -11.88 -14.95
C LEU A 32 -12.15 -13.33 -14.47
N GLY A 33 -13.05 -13.76 -13.58
CA GLY A 33 -12.89 -15.01 -12.81
C GLY A 33 -12.83 -16.30 -13.64
N ALA A 34 -13.16 -16.25 -14.93
CA ALA A 34 -13.10 -17.38 -15.88
C ALA A 34 -11.70 -17.59 -16.50
N GLU A 35 -10.76 -16.65 -16.30
CA GLU A 35 -9.44 -16.67 -16.95
C GLU A 35 -8.27 -16.83 -15.97
N LYS A 36 -8.53 -17.13 -14.69
CA LYS A 36 -7.51 -17.13 -13.62
C LYS A 36 -6.29 -18.00 -13.92
N ASP A 37 -6.49 -19.12 -14.60
CA ASP A 37 -5.43 -20.08 -14.95
C ASP A 37 -4.51 -19.59 -16.08
N GLN A 38 -4.85 -18.46 -16.72
CA GLN A 38 -4.05 -17.82 -17.77
C GLN A 38 -3.11 -16.72 -17.23
N TYR A 39 -3.20 -16.38 -15.95
CA TYR A 39 -2.38 -15.31 -15.36
C TYR A 39 -1.22 -15.87 -14.55
N GLU A 40 -0.03 -15.35 -14.86
CA GLU A 40 1.22 -15.65 -14.17
C GLU A 40 1.85 -14.37 -13.66
N CYS A 41 2.42 -14.41 -12.45
CA CYS A 41 3.31 -13.38 -11.95
C CYS A 41 4.74 -13.74 -12.35
N TYR A 42 5.36 -12.86 -13.13
CA TYR A 42 6.72 -12.99 -13.62
C TYR A 42 7.64 -12.01 -12.88
N VAL A 43 8.67 -12.52 -12.20
CA VAL A 43 9.61 -11.72 -11.41
C VAL A 43 11.04 -11.98 -11.88
N THR A 44 11.73 -10.92 -12.30
CA THR A 44 13.16 -10.91 -12.57
C THR A 44 13.88 -10.01 -11.58
N HIS A 45 15.09 -10.40 -11.18
CA HIS A 45 15.94 -9.61 -10.31
C HIS A 45 17.40 -9.99 -10.55
N ARG A 46 18.33 -9.04 -10.39
CA ARG A 46 19.77 -9.26 -10.66
C ARG A 46 20.40 -10.41 -9.87
N THR A 47 19.81 -10.78 -8.72
CA THR A 47 20.27 -11.92 -7.90
C THR A 47 19.68 -13.26 -8.33
N LEU A 48 18.72 -13.25 -9.25
CA LEU A 48 18.09 -14.45 -9.78
C LEU A 48 18.79 -14.83 -11.09
N LYS A 49 19.25 -16.09 -11.18
CA LYS A 49 19.83 -16.63 -12.43
C LYS A 49 18.78 -16.83 -13.51
N GLU A 50 17.54 -17.11 -13.10
CA GLU A 50 16.39 -17.29 -13.98
C GLU A 50 15.15 -16.58 -13.40
N PRO A 51 14.19 -16.15 -14.23
CA PRO A 51 12.95 -15.53 -13.77
C PRO A 51 12.15 -16.47 -12.87
N VAL A 52 11.60 -15.93 -11.78
CA VAL A 52 10.65 -16.65 -10.94
C VAL A 52 9.25 -16.45 -11.50
N ILE A 53 8.59 -17.55 -11.88
CA ILE A 53 7.23 -17.56 -12.42
C ILE A 53 6.29 -18.20 -11.40
N LYS A 54 5.22 -17.49 -11.03
CA LYS A 54 4.18 -17.99 -10.13
C LYS A 54 2.82 -17.93 -10.82
N LYS A 55 2.23 -19.10 -11.07
CA LYS A 55 0.84 -19.23 -11.55
C LYS A 55 -0.13 -18.84 -10.44
N LEU A 56 -1.24 -18.18 -10.79
CA LEU A 56 -2.36 -18.04 -9.88
C LEU A 56 -2.93 -19.43 -9.58
N VAL A 57 -2.77 -19.93 -8.35
CA VAL A 57 -3.34 -21.23 -7.94
C VAL A 57 -4.59 -20.98 -7.11
N SER A 58 -5.68 -21.70 -7.41
CA SER A 58 -6.91 -21.70 -6.63
C SER A 58 -6.76 -22.52 -5.34
N SER A 59 -5.91 -22.11 -4.40
CA SER A 59 -5.93 -22.71 -3.07
C SER A 59 -5.53 -21.77 -1.93
N SER A 60 -6.12 -22.08 -0.80
CA SER A 60 -6.35 -21.38 0.47
C SER A 60 -5.12 -21.07 1.33
N SER A 61 -3.95 -20.83 0.74
CA SER A 61 -2.74 -20.55 1.54
C SER A 61 -1.81 -19.56 0.84
N PHE A 62 -2.06 -18.27 1.04
CA PHE A 62 -1.00 -17.28 0.91
C PHE A 62 -1.00 -16.35 2.12
N LEU A 63 0.22 -16.25 2.65
CA LEU A 63 0.63 -15.65 3.91
C LEU A 63 -0.05 -14.31 4.19
N GLY A 64 -0.52 -14.20 5.44
CA GLY A 64 -1.12 -13.00 5.98
C GLY A 64 -0.24 -11.79 5.71
N GLN A 65 -0.79 -10.84 4.96
CA GLN A 65 -0.49 -9.45 5.23
C GLN A 65 -0.84 -9.22 6.70
N LYS A 66 0.08 -8.64 7.47
CA LYS A 66 -0.33 -7.80 8.60
C LYS A 66 -1.12 -6.62 8.01
N SER A 67 -2.38 -6.88 7.67
CA SER A 67 -3.40 -5.85 7.63
C SER A 67 -3.44 -5.24 9.02
N GLU A 68 -3.55 -3.90 9.07
CA GLU A 68 -3.86 -3.09 10.25
C GLU A 68 -4.17 -3.97 11.47
N GLU A 69 -3.11 -4.29 12.23
CA GLU A 69 -3.18 -5.21 13.34
C GLU A 69 -4.00 -4.48 14.40
N ASN A 70 -5.32 -4.71 14.36
CA ASN A 70 -6.23 -4.26 15.39
C ASN A 70 -5.84 -5.08 16.62
N ASP A 71 -5.03 -4.50 17.48
CA ASP A 71 -4.90 -4.96 18.84
C ASP A 71 -6.30 -4.98 19.46
N GLN A 72 -6.57 -5.96 20.33
CA GLN A 72 -7.87 -6.17 20.97
C GLN A 72 -8.29 -4.97 21.88
N THR A 73 -7.46 -3.93 21.94
CA THR A 73 -7.59 -2.68 22.67
C THR A 73 -8.28 -1.54 21.90
N GLY A 74 -8.60 -1.72 20.61
CA GLY A 74 -9.23 -0.66 19.80
C GLY A 74 -8.26 0.44 19.33
N SER A 75 -6.96 0.26 19.60
CA SER A 75 -5.87 1.10 19.12
C SER A 75 -5.52 0.78 17.65
N LYS A 76 -5.31 1.81 16.84
CA LYS A 76 -4.87 1.69 15.43
C LYS A 76 -3.56 2.41 15.20
N ARG A 77 -2.64 1.77 14.49
CA ARG A 77 -1.37 2.38 14.09
C ARG A 77 -1.44 2.94 12.68
N HIS A 78 -0.94 4.14 12.51
CA HIS A 78 -0.88 4.84 11.23
C HIS A 78 0.51 5.40 10.99
N SER A 79 0.89 5.53 9.72
CA SER A 79 2.18 6.06 9.32
C SER A 79 2.09 7.01 8.14
N LEU A 80 2.95 8.02 8.13
CA LEU A 80 3.23 8.87 6.97
C LEU A 80 4.72 8.83 6.72
N TYR A 81 5.11 8.28 5.57
CA TYR A 81 6.49 8.21 5.15
C TYR A 81 6.69 8.86 3.80
N TYR A 82 7.83 9.50 3.63
CA TYR A 82 8.31 9.96 2.36
C TYR A 82 9.62 9.24 2.05
N ILE A 83 9.72 8.74 0.83
CA ILE A 83 10.90 8.03 0.35
C ILE A 83 11.44 8.78 -0.86
N TYR A 84 12.72 9.13 -0.78
CA TYR A 84 13.50 9.66 -1.87
C TYR A 84 14.50 8.60 -2.32
N THR A 85 14.68 8.44 -3.63
CA THR A 85 15.69 7.56 -4.21
C THR A 85 16.42 8.31 -5.31
N GLY A 86 17.74 8.32 -5.24
CA GLY A 86 18.63 8.85 -6.27
C GLY A 86 19.57 7.77 -6.80
N LEU A 87 19.72 7.72 -8.12
CA LEU A 87 20.66 6.88 -8.85
C LEU A 87 21.80 7.76 -9.39
N ASN A 88 23.00 7.19 -9.50
CA ASN A 88 24.16 7.94 -10.01
C ASN A 88 24.17 8.07 -11.54
N LYS A 89 23.35 7.28 -12.22
CA LYS A 89 23.23 7.28 -13.67
C LYS A 89 21.83 6.87 -14.10
N ASP A 90 21.40 7.37 -15.26
CA ASP A 90 20.24 6.85 -15.96
C ASP A 90 20.51 5.41 -16.44
N LEU A 91 19.50 4.56 -16.31
CA LEU A 91 19.52 3.18 -16.79
C LEU A 91 18.83 3.03 -18.15
N ASP A 92 18.16 4.07 -18.65
CA ASP A 92 17.32 4.04 -19.86
C ASP A 92 16.29 2.90 -19.82
N LEU A 93 15.75 2.62 -18.63
CA LEU A 93 14.75 1.59 -18.38
C LEU A 93 13.38 2.25 -18.14
N PRO A 94 12.31 1.81 -18.83
CA PRO A 94 10.98 2.37 -18.64
C PRO A 94 10.54 2.34 -17.17
N GLY A 95 10.18 3.51 -16.64
CA GLY A 95 9.67 3.68 -15.28
C GLY A 95 10.74 3.63 -14.17
N ILE A 96 12.02 3.56 -14.53
CA ILE A 96 13.13 3.82 -13.62
C ILE A 96 13.69 5.20 -13.96
N TYR A 97 13.90 6.02 -12.94
CA TYR A 97 14.34 7.40 -13.11
C TYR A 97 15.53 7.67 -12.19
N GLU A 98 16.43 8.56 -12.64
CA GLU A 98 17.60 8.98 -11.84
C GLU A 98 17.21 9.51 -10.46
N PHE A 99 16.04 10.13 -10.35
CA PHE A 99 15.50 10.52 -9.06
C PHE A 99 14.00 10.29 -9.00
N THR A 100 13.56 9.74 -7.87
CA THR A 100 12.15 9.58 -7.54
C THR A 100 11.88 10.01 -6.11
N ALA A 101 10.65 10.46 -5.88
CA ALA A 101 10.20 10.77 -4.54
C ALA A 101 8.71 10.45 -4.40
N LEU A 102 8.35 9.76 -3.34
CA LEU A 102 6.98 9.27 -3.14
C LEU A 102 6.54 9.45 -1.69
N GLY A 103 5.25 9.76 -1.50
CA GLY A 103 4.60 9.82 -0.19
C GLY A 103 3.75 8.58 0.04
N LEU A 104 3.83 7.99 1.24
CA LEU A 104 3.09 6.81 1.66
C LEU A 104 2.27 7.13 2.91
N LEU A 105 0.95 7.00 2.82
CA LEU A 105 0.03 7.03 3.95
C LEU A 105 -0.40 5.60 4.28
N CYS A 106 0.02 5.06 5.42
CA CYS A 106 -0.23 3.67 5.80
C CYS A 106 0.16 2.70 4.66
N TYR A 107 1.35 2.92 4.09
CA TYR A 107 1.92 2.16 2.97
C TYR A 107 1.15 2.26 1.64
N ARG A 108 0.20 3.20 1.51
CA ARG A 108 -0.45 3.53 0.25
C ARG A 108 0.13 4.81 -0.33
N GLU A 109 0.49 4.77 -1.60
CA GLU A 109 1.03 5.93 -2.31
C GLU A 109 0.00 7.06 -2.43
N ILE A 110 0.38 8.25 -1.95
CA ILE A 110 -0.46 9.47 -1.96
C ILE A 110 0.05 10.52 -2.94
N ASP A 111 1.36 10.54 -3.20
CA ASP A 111 1.99 11.38 -4.20
C ASP A 111 3.24 10.73 -4.80
N TYR A 112 3.61 11.18 -6.00
CA TYR A 112 4.78 10.74 -6.73
C TYR A 112 5.48 11.91 -7.42
N TYR A 113 6.78 11.76 -7.65
CA TYR A 113 7.63 12.65 -8.41
C TYR A 113 8.72 11.82 -9.05
N ASN A 114 9.10 12.17 -10.29
CA ASN A 114 10.27 11.62 -10.97
C ASN A 114 11.06 12.72 -11.70
N SER A 115 12.34 12.47 -11.96
CA SER A 115 13.24 13.42 -12.62
C SER A 115 12.91 13.73 -14.08
N LYS A 116 12.05 12.94 -14.75
CA LYS A 116 11.64 13.18 -16.13
C LYS A 116 10.47 14.16 -16.22
N GLU A 117 9.40 13.91 -15.47
CA GLU A 117 8.20 14.76 -15.44
C GLU A 117 8.38 16.00 -14.54
N GLN A 118 9.26 15.88 -13.55
CA GLN A 118 9.62 16.93 -12.59
C GLN A 118 8.41 17.64 -11.96
N LYS A 119 7.36 16.88 -11.67
CA LYS A 119 6.11 17.37 -11.07
C LYS A 119 5.67 16.43 -9.95
N LYS A 120 5.29 17.00 -8.81
CA LYS A 120 4.65 16.24 -7.73
C LYS A 120 3.19 15.99 -8.12
N ILE A 121 2.85 14.75 -8.41
CA ILE A 121 1.51 14.36 -8.86
C ILE A 121 0.73 13.65 -7.74
N PRO A 122 -0.57 13.95 -7.55
CA PRO A 122 -1.43 13.20 -6.65
C PRO A 122 -1.63 11.77 -7.17
N LYS A 123 -1.69 10.81 -6.24
CA LYS A 123 -1.99 9.40 -6.54
C LYS A 123 -3.30 8.91 -5.94
N GLN A 124 -3.96 9.75 -5.16
CA GLN A 124 -5.27 9.50 -4.58
C GLN A 124 -6.23 10.63 -4.96
N SER A 125 -7.47 10.29 -5.35
CA SER A 125 -8.50 11.26 -5.72
C SER A 125 -8.76 12.28 -4.60
N TRP A 126 -8.85 11.83 -3.36
CA TRP A 126 -9.06 12.70 -2.21
C TRP A 126 -7.93 13.70 -1.97
N MET A 127 -6.68 13.39 -2.34
CA MET A 127 -5.59 14.37 -2.30
C MET A 127 -5.82 15.47 -3.33
N MET A 128 -6.23 15.10 -4.55
CA MET A 128 -6.51 16.04 -5.63
C MET A 128 -7.67 16.97 -5.27
N GLU A 129 -8.72 16.45 -4.63
CA GLU A 129 -9.91 17.23 -4.25
C GLU A 129 -9.67 18.14 -3.05
N LYS A 130 -8.85 17.71 -2.07
CA LYS A 130 -8.71 18.39 -0.77
C LYS A 130 -7.49 19.30 -0.68
N MET A 131 -6.46 19.09 -1.48
CA MET A 131 -5.24 19.89 -1.45
C MET A 131 -5.33 21.05 -2.43
N GLN A 132 -4.96 22.24 -1.97
CA GLN A 132 -4.87 23.43 -2.80
C GLN A 132 -3.69 23.35 -3.78
N GLU A 133 -3.77 24.15 -4.85
CA GLU A 133 -2.74 24.20 -5.89
C GLU A 133 -1.35 24.55 -5.32
N ASP A 134 -1.29 25.48 -4.36
CA ASP A 134 -0.05 25.93 -3.75
C ASP A 134 0.71 24.81 -3.01
N TYR A 135 0.00 23.84 -2.42
CA TYR A 135 0.59 22.64 -1.82
C TYR A 135 1.35 21.81 -2.86
N TRP A 136 0.80 21.67 -4.07
CA TRP A 136 1.41 20.91 -5.16
C TRP A 136 2.58 21.66 -5.78
N GLU A 137 2.47 22.97 -5.94
CA GLU A 137 3.55 23.82 -6.46
C GLU A 137 4.74 23.86 -5.51
N LYS A 138 4.52 24.20 -4.24
CA LYS A 138 5.57 24.21 -3.19
C LYS A 138 6.19 22.83 -3.04
N GLY A 139 5.36 21.79 -3.07
CA GLY A 139 5.80 20.39 -3.07
C GLY A 139 6.71 20.07 -4.26
N THR A 140 6.32 20.49 -5.47
CA THR A 140 7.13 20.27 -6.68
C THR A 140 8.48 20.97 -6.60
N GLN A 141 8.52 22.23 -6.17
CA GLN A 141 9.77 22.96 -6.00
C GLN A 141 10.67 22.31 -4.94
N SER A 142 10.08 21.88 -3.82
CA SER A 142 10.80 21.13 -2.79
C SER A 142 11.43 19.84 -3.35
N ARG A 143 10.68 19.07 -4.15
CA ARG A 143 11.20 17.83 -4.78
C ARG A 143 12.32 18.12 -5.79
N LYS A 144 12.23 19.18 -6.58
CA LYS A 144 13.31 19.64 -7.48
C LYS A 144 14.58 20.02 -6.72
N SER A 145 14.45 20.75 -5.61
CA SER A 145 15.60 21.08 -4.77
C SER A 145 16.25 19.83 -4.16
N LYS A 146 15.44 18.84 -3.78
CA LYS A 146 15.95 17.55 -3.28
C LYS A 146 16.62 16.71 -4.37
N GLU A 147 16.11 16.71 -5.59
CA GLU A 147 16.75 16.05 -6.74
C GLU A 147 18.19 16.56 -6.94
N GLN A 148 18.38 17.88 -6.97
CA GLN A 148 19.70 18.48 -7.10
C GLN A 148 20.60 18.15 -5.90
N TRP A 149 20.03 18.17 -4.69
CA TRP A 149 20.75 17.77 -3.48
C TRP A 149 21.23 16.31 -3.55
N PHE A 150 20.38 15.38 -4.01
CA PHE A 150 20.72 13.97 -4.16
C PHE A 150 21.87 13.78 -5.15
N LYS A 151 21.80 14.45 -6.31
CA LYS A 151 22.84 14.36 -7.33
C LYS A 151 24.24 14.71 -6.78
N LEU A 152 24.36 15.86 -6.11
CA LEU A 152 25.63 16.32 -5.52
C LEU A 152 26.14 15.41 -4.39
N ASN A 153 25.23 14.95 -3.52
CA ASN A 153 25.63 14.14 -2.38
C ASN A 153 25.97 12.71 -2.79
N LEU A 154 25.32 12.17 -3.82
CA LEU A 154 25.62 10.84 -4.31
C LEU A 154 27.03 10.77 -4.92
N GLU A 155 27.44 11.76 -5.70
CA GLU A 155 28.82 11.90 -6.18
C GLU A 155 29.83 11.95 -5.01
N THR A 156 29.52 12.74 -3.97
CA THR A 156 30.38 12.86 -2.78
C THR A 156 30.49 11.53 -2.01
N ILE A 157 29.38 10.81 -1.84
CA ILE A 157 29.36 9.52 -1.14
C ILE A 157 30.16 8.49 -1.95
N MET A 158 29.96 8.42 -3.27
CA MET A 158 30.71 7.50 -4.14
C MET A 158 32.22 7.72 -4.02
N GLN A 159 32.68 8.97 -4.01
CA GLN A 159 34.10 9.28 -3.81
C GLN A 159 34.61 8.77 -2.45
N ARG A 160 33.87 9.00 -1.36
CA ARG A 160 34.24 8.51 -0.02
C ARG A 160 34.25 6.99 0.08
N MET A 161 33.41 6.31 -0.70
CA MET A 161 33.33 4.86 -0.79
C MET A 161 34.37 4.26 -1.76
N ASN A 162 35.15 5.09 -2.46
CA ASN A 162 36.04 4.68 -3.56
C ASN A 162 35.31 3.91 -4.68
N HIS A 163 34.07 4.29 -4.94
CA HIS A 163 33.24 3.70 -5.98
C HIS A 163 33.43 4.40 -7.33
N ASN A 164 33.29 3.66 -8.43
CA ASN A 164 33.41 4.20 -9.79
C ASN A 164 32.05 4.70 -10.31
N SER A 165 32.07 5.49 -11.39
CA SER A 165 30.85 6.01 -12.02
C SER A 165 30.20 5.06 -13.02
N THR A 166 30.85 3.94 -13.33
CA THR A 166 30.36 2.94 -14.29
C THR A 166 29.33 2.00 -13.64
N ASP A 167 29.51 1.67 -12.37
CA ASP A 167 28.57 0.87 -11.60
C ASP A 167 27.35 1.68 -11.17
N LEU A 168 26.23 0.99 -10.92
CA LEU A 168 25.01 1.61 -10.41
C LEU A 168 25.10 1.72 -8.89
N HIS A 169 24.98 2.95 -8.39
CA HIS A 169 24.88 3.27 -6.99
C HIS A 169 23.58 3.98 -6.68
N VAL A 170 23.03 3.67 -5.51
CA VAL A 170 21.71 4.13 -5.07
C VAL A 170 21.81 4.75 -3.69
N LEU A 171 21.38 6.00 -3.56
CA LEU A 171 21.14 6.64 -2.26
C LEU A 171 19.63 6.71 -2.02
N GLN A 172 19.21 6.36 -0.82
CA GLN A 172 17.82 6.48 -0.39
C GLN A 172 17.72 7.26 0.89
N TRP A 173 16.61 7.98 1.04
CA TRP A 173 16.24 8.64 2.27
C TRP A 173 14.77 8.37 2.58
N ARG A 174 14.54 7.69 3.70
CA ARG A 174 13.21 7.41 4.25
C ARG A 174 13.03 8.25 5.49
N TYR A 175 11.98 9.05 5.54
CA TYR A 175 11.68 9.86 6.72
C TYR A 175 10.19 10.06 6.91
N GLY A 176 9.77 10.26 8.15
CA GLY A 176 8.36 10.41 8.51
C GLY A 176 8.06 9.87 9.90
N CYS A 177 6.79 9.63 10.18
CA CYS A 177 6.30 9.38 11.53
C CYS A 177 5.25 8.27 11.58
N GLU A 178 5.13 7.67 12.75
CA GLU A 178 4.09 6.73 13.14
C GLU A 178 3.33 7.25 14.35
N ILE A 179 2.02 7.05 14.33
CA ILE A 179 1.12 7.40 15.43
C ILE A 179 0.27 6.21 15.82
N GLU A 180 -0.22 6.28 17.04
CA GLU A 180 -1.29 5.46 17.57
C GLU A 180 -2.55 6.32 17.70
N GLU A 181 -3.65 5.87 17.14
CA GLU A 181 -4.97 6.46 17.30
C GLU A 181 -5.83 5.53 18.17
N SER A 182 -6.26 6.01 19.33
CA SER A 182 -7.15 5.29 20.24
C SER A 182 -8.21 6.24 20.78
N SER A 183 -9.49 5.91 20.59
CA SER A 183 -10.63 6.71 21.10
C SER A 183 -10.60 8.21 20.72
N GLY A 184 -10.00 8.55 19.58
CA GLY A 184 -9.86 9.94 19.11
C GLY A 184 -8.64 10.68 19.65
N GLU A 185 -7.84 10.05 20.50
CA GLU A 185 -6.53 10.57 20.91
C GLU A 185 -5.44 10.10 19.95
N VAL A 186 -4.54 11.02 19.59
CA VAL A 186 -3.38 10.75 18.74
C VAL A 186 -2.12 10.79 19.60
N LYS A 187 -1.39 9.67 19.62
CA LYS A 187 -0.12 9.53 20.31
C LYS A 187 1.00 9.30 19.30
N PHE A 188 2.03 10.14 19.35
CA PHE A 188 3.25 9.90 18.59
C PHE A 188 3.94 8.63 19.08
N LEU A 189 4.28 7.72 18.15
CA LEU A 189 4.97 6.48 18.46
C LEU A 189 6.45 6.53 18.08
N ARG A 190 6.73 6.95 16.84
CA ARG A 190 8.08 6.90 16.29
C ARG A 190 8.23 7.93 15.18
N GLY A 191 9.42 8.52 15.09
CA GLY A 191 9.86 9.33 13.96
C GLY A 191 11.15 8.73 13.41
N ILE A 192 11.30 8.69 12.09
CA ILE A 192 12.51 8.20 11.45
C ILE A 192 13.02 9.22 10.44
N SER A 193 14.34 9.25 10.28
CA SER A 193 15.03 9.85 9.15
C SER A 193 16.28 9.03 8.91
N GLU A 194 16.23 8.15 7.94
CA GLU A 194 17.18 7.08 7.70
C GLU A 194 17.67 7.16 6.25
N PHE A 195 18.98 7.14 6.06
CA PHE A 195 19.65 7.07 4.78
C PHE A 195 20.21 5.67 4.57
N GLY A 196 19.97 5.13 3.39
CA GLY A 196 20.58 3.88 2.91
C GLY A 196 21.42 4.12 1.67
N TYR A 197 22.54 3.43 1.55
CA TYR A 197 23.43 3.46 0.39
C TYR A 197 23.65 2.05 -0.13
N ASP A 198 23.37 1.82 -1.41
CA ASP A 198 23.41 0.51 -2.08
C ASP A 198 22.61 -0.60 -1.36
N GLY A 199 21.54 -0.20 -0.68
CA GLY A 199 20.65 -1.09 0.07
C GLY A 199 21.10 -1.42 1.49
N SER A 200 22.21 -0.84 1.96
CA SER A 200 22.69 -0.96 3.34
C SER A 200 22.46 0.31 4.14
N ASP A 201 22.31 0.20 5.46
CA ASP A 201 22.21 1.35 6.36
C ASP A 201 23.45 2.23 6.25
N PHE A 202 23.24 3.56 6.22
CA PHE A 202 24.33 4.52 6.04
C PHE A 202 24.36 5.57 7.15
N LEU A 203 23.24 6.23 7.44
CA LEU A 203 23.15 7.31 8.42
C LEU A 203 21.71 7.45 8.90
N SER A 204 21.48 7.55 10.21
CA SER A 204 20.13 7.72 10.76
C SER A 204 20.07 8.79 11.84
N PHE A 205 18.88 9.31 12.11
CA PHE A 205 18.66 10.35 13.10
C PHE A 205 18.14 9.76 14.41
N ASP A 206 18.87 9.96 15.50
CA ASP A 206 18.40 9.70 16.85
C ASP A 206 17.57 10.88 17.34
N ILE A 207 16.24 10.68 17.36
CA ILE A 207 15.27 11.70 17.72
C ILE A 207 15.33 12.12 19.20
N GLU A 208 15.74 11.22 20.08
CA GLU A 208 15.81 11.51 21.51
C GLU A 208 16.98 12.45 21.80
N ASN A 209 18.15 12.09 21.28
CA ASN A 209 19.37 12.87 21.46
C ASN A 209 19.50 14.06 20.49
N ARG A 210 18.68 14.09 19.42
CA ARG A 210 18.73 15.08 18.33
C ARG A 210 20.06 15.08 17.58
N LEU A 211 20.66 13.91 17.44
CA LEU A 211 21.96 13.70 16.81
C LEU A 211 21.86 12.65 15.71
N TRP A 212 22.75 12.75 14.73
CA TRP A 212 22.90 11.72 13.73
C TRP A 212 23.77 10.58 14.26
N ILE A 213 23.45 9.35 13.89
CA ILE A 213 24.18 8.14 14.28
C ILE A 213 24.55 7.35 13.02
N THR A 214 25.73 6.74 13.04
CA THR A 214 26.20 5.86 11.98
C THR A 214 27.24 4.89 12.53
N SER A 215 27.32 3.70 11.93
CA SER A 215 28.43 2.76 12.08
C SER A 215 29.32 2.68 10.84
N VAL A 216 29.04 3.51 9.83
CA VAL A 216 29.74 3.54 8.54
C VAL A 216 30.78 4.67 8.56
N PRO A 217 32.08 4.37 8.53
CA PRO A 217 33.14 5.38 8.60
C PRO A 217 33.00 6.49 7.54
N GLN A 218 32.51 6.16 6.35
CA GLN A 218 32.32 7.10 5.24
C GLN A 218 31.17 8.10 5.46
N ALA A 219 30.26 7.81 6.40
CA ALA A 219 29.18 8.70 6.81
C ALA A 219 29.58 9.66 7.95
N GLU A 220 30.66 9.37 8.69
CA GLU A 220 31.14 10.19 9.83
C GLU A 220 31.37 11.67 9.49
N PRO A 221 31.93 12.04 8.31
CA PRO A 221 32.08 13.46 7.97
C PRO A 221 30.72 14.17 7.82
N THR A 222 29.70 13.46 7.31
CA THR A 222 28.34 14.01 7.19
C THR A 222 27.68 14.15 8.56
N LYS A 223 27.78 13.10 9.40
CA LYS A 223 27.32 13.12 10.79
C LYS A 223 27.91 14.31 11.55
N THR A 224 29.24 14.43 11.56
CA THR A 224 29.95 15.51 12.27
C THR A 224 29.51 16.89 11.79
N LYS A 225 29.39 17.07 10.46
CA LYS A 225 28.94 18.33 9.87
C LYS A 225 27.52 18.69 10.32
N TRP A 226 26.59 17.74 10.29
CA TRP A 226 25.20 18.01 10.64
C TRP A 226 25.00 18.22 12.15
N ASP A 227 25.68 17.44 12.97
CA ASP A 227 25.63 17.56 14.45
C ASP A 227 26.26 18.87 14.94
N SER A 228 27.22 19.43 14.21
CA SER A 228 27.80 20.75 14.52
C SER A 228 26.80 21.91 14.38
N VAL A 229 25.66 21.68 13.71
CA VAL A 229 24.61 22.68 13.46
C VAL A 229 23.37 22.33 14.27
N ALA A 230 23.35 22.74 15.55
CA ALA A 230 22.30 22.38 16.50
C ALA A 230 20.85 22.63 16.03
N ILE A 231 20.64 23.68 15.22
CA ILE A 231 19.30 24.01 14.67
C ILE A 231 18.78 22.92 13.72
N LEU A 232 19.66 22.18 13.02
CA LEU A 232 19.23 21.09 12.13
C LEU A 232 18.59 19.95 12.92
N GLY A 233 19.19 19.55 14.05
CA GLY A 233 18.62 18.51 14.92
C GLY A 233 17.27 18.92 15.49
N GLN A 234 17.12 20.19 15.91
CA GLN A 234 15.84 20.72 16.39
C GLN A 234 14.76 20.74 15.30
N TYR A 235 15.11 21.20 14.10
CA TYR A 235 14.21 21.23 12.96
C TYR A 235 13.74 19.81 12.58
N THR A 236 14.66 18.85 12.48
CA THR A 236 14.32 17.45 12.13
C THR A 236 13.38 16.85 13.18
N LYS A 237 13.68 17.01 14.47
CA LYS A 237 12.79 16.55 15.55
C LYS A 237 11.42 17.22 15.47
N GLY A 238 11.38 18.54 15.30
CA GLY A 238 10.14 19.30 15.20
C GLY A 238 9.26 18.85 14.03
N TYR A 239 9.86 18.57 12.87
CA TYR A 239 9.14 18.02 11.74
C TYR A 239 8.55 16.64 12.06
N LEU A 240 9.36 15.71 12.59
CA LEU A 240 8.96 14.33 12.84
C LEU A 240 7.87 14.20 13.90
N GLU A 241 7.99 14.93 15.02
CA GLU A 241 7.04 14.85 16.14
C GLU A 241 5.77 15.67 15.92
N LYS A 242 5.84 16.75 15.13
CA LYS A 242 4.73 17.71 15.02
C LYS A 242 4.17 17.82 13.62
N GLU A 243 4.95 18.31 12.66
CA GLU A 243 4.45 18.59 11.31
C GLU A 243 4.00 17.32 10.58
N CYS A 244 4.79 16.26 10.70
CA CYS A 244 4.45 14.95 10.14
C CYS A 244 3.17 14.39 10.76
N VAL A 245 3.04 14.45 12.09
CA VAL A 245 1.84 13.98 12.81
C VAL A 245 0.59 14.77 12.39
N LEU A 246 0.73 16.09 12.23
CA LEU A 246 -0.34 16.97 11.77
C LEU A 246 -0.78 16.62 10.35
N LEU A 247 0.18 16.44 9.42
CA LEU A 247 -0.13 16.05 8.05
C LEU A 247 -0.75 14.64 7.98
N LEU A 248 -0.19 13.69 8.73
CA LEU A 248 -0.69 12.32 8.83
C LEU A 248 -2.16 12.30 9.26
N THR A 249 -2.47 12.97 10.37
CA THR A 249 -3.84 13.04 10.91
C THR A 249 -4.80 13.67 9.90
N LYS A 250 -4.41 14.80 9.31
CA LYS A 250 -5.20 15.49 8.27
C LYS A 250 -5.46 14.61 7.04
N PHE A 251 -4.47 13.85 6.59
CA PHE A 251 -4.63 12.95 5.44
C PHE A 251 -5.52 11.75 5.76
N LEU A 252 -5.47 11.22 6.98
CA LEU A 252 -6.38 10.16 7.44
C LEU A 252 -7.84 10.64 7.45
N GLU A 253 -8.09 11.86 7.93
CA GLU A 253 -9.42 12.48 7.90
C GLU A 253 -9.95 12.62 6.47
N TYR A 254 -9.15 13.19 5.56
CA TYR A 254 -9.54 13.34 4.16
C TYR A 254 -9.81 12.02 3.46
N ARG A 255 -8.98 11.01 3.70
CA ARG A 255 -9.19 9.67 3.19
C ARG A 255 -10.49 9.07 3.74
N LYS A 256 -10.74 9.20 5.03
CA LYS A 256 -11.96 8.70 5.69
C LYS A 256 -13.21 9.35 5.10
N GLU A 257 -13.24 10.67 4.98
CA GLU A 257 -14.37 11.40 4.38
C GLU A 257 -14.63 10.97 2.94
N SER A 258 -13.56 10.81 2.14
CA SER A 258 -13.69 10.36 0.74
C SER A 258 -14.23 8.94 0.65
N LEU A 259 -13.69 8.00 1.43
CA LEU A 259 -14.16 6.62 1.47
C LEU A 259 -15.62 6.53 1.90
N GLN A 260 -16.05 7.32 2.89
CA GLN A 260 -17.44 7.35 3.33
C GLN A 260 -18.40 7.85 2.24
N LYS A 261 -17.96 8.76 1.36
CA LYS A 261 -18.75 9.23 0.22
C LYS A 261 -18.76 8.23 -0.94
N ALA A 262 -17.64 7.54 -1.17
CA ALA A 262 -17.39 6.72 -2.34
C ALA A 262 -17.69 5.22 -2.14
N ALA A 263 -18.25 4.81 -0.99
CA ALA A 263 -18.49 3.41 -0.63
C ALA A 263 -19.98 2.98 -0.78
N PRO A 264 -20.56 2.95 -2.00
CA PRO A 264 -21.83 2.27 -2.19
C PRO A 264 -21.59 0.78 -2.06
N LEU A 265 -21.97 0.21 -0.91
CA LEU A 265 -21.98 -1.23 -0.71
C LEU A 265 -22.75 -1.90 -1.86
N ASP A 266 -22.05 -2.68 -2.67
CA ASP A 266 -22.66 -3.53 -3.69
C ASP A 266 -22.76 -4.97 -3.19
N VAL A 267 -23.88 -5.61 -3.51
CA VAL A 267 -24.18 -6.97 -3.08
C VAL A 267 -24.56 -7.81 -4.29
N GLN A 268 -23.74 -8.82 -4.54
CA GLN A 268 -23.90 -9.75 -5.65
C GLN A 268 -24.10 -11.16 -5.11
N VAL A 269 -25.05 -11.88 -5.70
CA VAL A 269 -25.29 -13.30 -5.41
C VAL A 269 -25.18 -14.09 -6.69
N PHE A 270 -24.27 -15.06 -6.71
CA PHE A 270 -24.01 -15.96 -7.83
C PHE A 270 -23.90 -17.41 -7.35
N ALA A 271 -24.10 -18.35 -8.27
CA ALA A 271 -24.05 -19.78 -8.00
C ALA A 271 -23.01 -20.46 -8.89
N LYS A 272 -22.34 -21.48 -8.36
CA LYS A 272 -21.51 -22.40 -9.15
C LYS A 272 -21.93 -23.85 -8.89
N PRO A 273 -21.92 -24.75 -9.88
CA PRO A 273 -22.10 -26.18 -9.64
C PRO A 273 -21.09 -26.69 -8.60
N SER A 274 -21.52 -27.60 -7.72
CA SER A 274 -20.58 -28.24 -6.81
C SER A 274 -19.64 -29.17 -7.59
N VAL A 275 -18.39 -29.25 -7.14
CA VAL A 275 -17.36 -30.08 -7.78
C VAL A 275 -17.59 -31.57 -7.50
N SER A 276 -18.21 -31.88 -6.35
CA SER A 276 -18.41 -33.25 -5.88
C SER A 276 -19.79 -33.83 -6.22
N ASP A 277 -20.79 -32.97 -6.46
CA ASP A 277 -22.18 -33.39 -6.67
C ASP A 277 -22.89 -32.47 -7.66
N SER A 278 -23.25 -33.00 -8.83
CA SER A 278 -23.91 -32.24 -9.89
C SER A 278 -25.33 -31.78 -9.56
N SER A 279 -25.96 -32.36 -8.53
CA SER A 279 -27.26 -31.93 -8.03
C SER A 279 -27.18 -30.72 -7.08
N LYS A 280 -25.96 -30.36 -6.65
CA LYS A 280 -25.71 -29.29 -5.69
C LYS A 280 -25.13 -28.04 -6.34
N LEU A 281 -25.42 -26.90 -5.71
CA LEU A 281 -24.88 -25.60 -6.06
C LEU A 281 -24.20 -24.99 -4.85
N THR A 282 -23.06 -24.35 -5.07
CA THR A 282 -22.44 -23.43 -4.11
C THR A 282 -22.95 -22.03 -4.40
N LEU A 283 -23.85 -21.53 -3.56
CA LEU A 283 -24.25 -20.13 -3.58
C LEU A 283 -23.17 -19.29 -2.91
N THR A 284 -22.85 -18.13 -3.49
CA THR A 284 -21.91 -17.17 -2.93
C THR A 284 -22.52 -15.79 -2.92
N CYS A 285 -22.51 -15.16 -1.75
CA CYS A 285 -22.84 -13.75 -1.59
C CYS A 285 -21.56 -12.95 -1.42
N LEU A 286 -21.36 -11.97 -2.28
CA LEU A 286 -20.26 -11.01 -2.23
C LEU A 286 -20.85 -9.64 -1.85
N ALA A 287 -20.49 -9.16 -0.67
CA ALA A 287 -20.60 -7.76 -0.30
C ALA A 287 -19.26 -7.09 -0.60
N THR A 288 -19.24 -5.98 -1.34
CA THR A 288 -18.00 -5.26 -1.69
C THR A 288 -18.23 -3.75 -1.73
N GLY A 289 -17.16 -2.97 -1.66
CA GLY A 289 -17.23 -1.51 -1.74
C GLY A 289 -17.68 -0.85 -0.43
N PHE A 290 -17.70 -1.59 0.70
CA PHE A 290 -18.15 -1.04 1.98
C PHE A 290 -16.99 -0.49 2.81
N TYR A 291 -17.26 0.60 3.54
CA TYR A 291 -16.37 1.18 4.53
C TYR A 291 -17.21 1.87 5.62
N PRO A 292 -16.94 1.67 6.92
CA PRO A 292 -15.84 0.92 7.53
C PRO A 292 -15.96 -0.62 7.42
N LYS A 293 -15.05 -1.36 8.06
CA LYS A 293 -14.90 -2.83 7.90
C LYS A 293 -16.02 -3.70 8.50
N ASP A 294 -17.02 -3.10 9.12
CA ASP A 294 -17.99 -3.77 10.00
C ASP A 294 -19.29 -4.22 9.30
N ALA A 295 -19.20 -4.64 8.04
CA ALA A 295 -20.36 -5.22 7.35
C ALA A 295 -20.68 -6.62 7.88
N THR A 296 -21.97 -6.90 8.00
CA THR A 296 -22.49 -8.22 8.39
C THR A 296 -23.21 -8.85 7.20
N VAL A 297 -22.83 -10.08 6.86
CA VAL A 297 -23.43 -10.88 5.80
C VAL A 297 -24.01 -12.16 6.41
N ILE A 298 -25.27 -12.45 6.12
CA ILE A 298 -26.01 -13.61 6.65
C ILE A 298 -26.71 -14.31 5.47
N TRP A 299 -26.58 -15.63 5.41
CA TRP A 299 -27.43 -16.44 4.55
C TRP A 299 -28.72 -16.78 5.28
N ARG A 300 -29.86 -16.58 4.62
CA ARG A 300 -31.16 -17.00 5.12
C ARG A 300 -31.80 -18.02 4.19
N ARG A 301 -32.49 -19.00 4.76
CA ARG A 301 -33.42 -19.90 4.08
C ARG A 301 -34.83 -19.60 4.55
N SER A 302 -35.73 -19.25 3.64
CA SER A 302 -37.10 -18.86 3.98
C SER A 302 -37.16 -17.81 5.09
N SER A 303 -36.31 -16.78 5.00
CA SER A 303 -36.13 -15.70 6.00
C SER A 303 -35.51 -16.09 7.35
N SER A 304 -35.15 -17.36 7.58
CA SER A 304 -34.47 -17.80 8.80
C SER A 304 -32.95 -17.88 8.58
N PRO A 305 -32.11 -17.36 9.50
CA PRO A 305 -30.66 -17.41 9.35
C PRO A 305 -30.14 -18.86 9.40
N LEU A 306 -29.17 -19.17 8.54
CA LEU A 306 -28.45 -20.44 8.58
C LEU A 306 -27.42 -20.47 9.71
N SER A 307 -27.08 -21.68 10.18
CA SER A 307 -25.95 -21.87 11.09
C SER A 307 -24.64 -21.49 10.40
N GLU A 308 -23.74 -20.80 11.12
CA GLU A 308 -22.40 -20.45 10.61
C GLU A 308 -21.56 -21.69 10.28
N ASP A 309 -21.83 -22.85 10.91
CA ASP A 309 -21.12 -24.11 10.62
C ASP A 309 -21.33 -24.61 9.18
N LEU A 310 -22.42 -24.19 8.54
CA LEU A 310 -22.74 -24.54 7.15
C LEU A 310 -22.16 -23.53 6.15
N ILE A 311 -21.53 -22.46 6.64
CA ILE A 311 -21.12 -21.31 5.84
C ILE A 311 -19.59 -21.26 5.74
N THR A 312 -19.10 -21.17 4.51
CA THR A 312 -17.69 -20.85 4.26
C THR A 312 -17.54 -19.33 4.12
N SER A 313 -16.75 -18.69 4.99
CA SER A 313 -16.47 -17.25 4.93
C SER A 313 -15.05 -16.95 4.44
N SER A 314 -14.90 -15.87 3.67
CA SER A 314 -13.59 -15.36 3.26
C SER A 314 -12.88 -14.54 4.33
N ALA A 315 -13.54 -14.26 5.47
CA ALA A 315 -13.32 -13.10 6.32
C ALA A 315 -13.40 -11.77 5.54
N VAL A 316 -13.39 -10.64 6.25
CA VAL A 316 -13.34 -9.31 5.62
C VAL A 316 -11.96 -9.10 5.01
N ARG A 317 -11.91 -8.68 3.75
CA ARG A 317 -10.67 -8.45 2.99
C ARG A 317 -10.63 -7.02 2.45
N PRO A 318 -9.45 -6.37 2.41
CA PRO A 318 -9.32 -5.03 1.83
C PRO A 318 -9.35 -5.05 0.30
N ASN A 319 -9.93 -4.02 -0.30
CA ASN A 319 -9.88 -3.71 -1.73
C ASN A 319 -8.75 -2.72 -2.04
N ASP A 320 -8.33 -2.67 -3.30
CA ASP A 320 -7.27 -1.75 -3.76
C ASP A 320 -7.73 -0.28 -3.71
N ASP A 321 -9.03 0.00 -3.74
CA ASP A 321 -9.61 1.35 -3.56
C ASP A 321 -9.64 1.79 -2.08
N GLY A 322 -9.39 0.89 -1.14
CA GLY A 322 -9.39 1.17 0.30
C GLY A 322 -10.73 0.88 1.01
N THR A 323 -11.71 0.37 0.28
CA THR A 323 -12.92 -0.25 0.83
C THR A 323 -12.66 -1.71 1.22
N TYR A 324 -13.69 -2.42 1.66
CA TYR A 324 -13.62 -3.82 2.03
C TYR A 324 -14.60 -4.68 1.23
N GLN A 325 -14.31 -5.98 1.20
CA GLN A 325 -15.18 -7.02 0.67
C GLN A 325 -15.31 -8.20 1.64
N LEU A 326 -16.44 -8.88 1.59
CA LEU A 326 -16.74 -10.08 2.38
C LEU A 326 -17.53 -11.06 1.51
N ARG A 327 -17.08 -12.32 1.47
CA ARG A 327 -17.78 -13.42 0.81
C ARG A 327 -18.24 -14.44 1.85
N LYS A 328 -19.48 -14.88 1.71
CA LYS A 328 -20.02 -16.04 2.42
C LYS A 328 -20.66 -16.99 1.41
N SER A 329 -20.32 -18.26 1.49
CA SER A 329 -20.78 -19.29 0.57
C SER A 329 -21.44 -20.45 1.32
N VAL A 330 -22.44 -21.06 0.71
CA VAL A 330 -23.17 -22.22 1.24
C VAL A 330 -23.44 -23.22 0.13
N GLU A 331 -23.29 -24.51 0.43
CA GLU A 331 -23.65 -25.59 -0.48
C GLU A 331 -25.11 -25.99 -0.25
N ILE A 332 -25.89 -26.06 -1.33
CA ILE A 332 -27.33 -26.35 -1.29
C ILE A 332 -27.71 -27.32 -2.41
N LEU A 333 -28.89 -27.91 -2.31
CA LEU A 333 -29.51 -28.60 -3.46
C LEU A 333 -29.95 -27.55 -4.48
N GLY A 334 -29.63 -27.78 -5.77
CA GLY A 334 -29.94 -26.82 -6.83
C GLY A 334 -31.44 -26.55 -7.00
N ALA A 335 -32.28 -27.53 -6.68
CA ALA A 335 -33.74 -27.40 -6.68
C ALA A 335 -34.29 -26.44 -5.61
N GLU A 336 -33.52 -26.16 -4.55
CA GLU A 336 -33.95 -25.31 -3.44
C GLU A 336 -33.42 -23.87 -3.54
N LYS A 337 -32.67 -23.53 -4.60
CA LYS A 337 -31.96 -22.25 -4.74
C LYS A 337 -32.81 -21.00 -4.48
N ASP A 338 -34.10 -21.04 -4.83
CA ASP A 338 -35.01 -19.90 -4.73
C ASP A 338 -35.48 -19.63 -3.29
N GLN A 339 -35.22 -20.58 -2.36
CA GLN A 339 -35.49 -20.44 -0.93
C GLN A 339 -34.41 -19.65 -0.20
N TYR A 340 -33.25 -19.44 -0.83
CA TYR A 340 -32.08 -18.82 -0.20
C TYR A 340 -31.95 -17.35 -0.60
N GLU A 341 -31.58 -16.53 0.36
CA GLU A 341 -31.31 -15.12 0.16
C GLU A 341 -30.14 -14.66 1.03
N CYS A 342 -29.38 -13.73 0.49
CA CYS A 342 -28.32 -13.05 1.21
C CYS A 342 -28.86 -11.77 1.85
N TYR A 343 -28.65 -11.65 3.15
CA TYR A 343 -29.00 -10.48 3.95
C TYR A 343 -27.73 -9.76 4.37
N VAL A 344 -27.60 -8.49 3.98
CA VAL A 344 -26.42 -7.68 4.25
C VAL A 344 -26.81 -6.42 5.03
N THR A 345 -26.10 -6.16 6.12
CA THR A 345 -26.24 -4.94 6.92
C THR A 345 -24.90 -4.28 7.10
N HIS A 346 -24.90 -2.96 7.13
CA HIS A 346 -23.73 -2.14 7.32
C HIS A 346 -24.16 -0.75 7.79
N ARG A 347 -23.35 -0.07 8.60
CA ARG A 347 -23.71 1.21 9.22
C ARG A 347 -24.05 2.34 8.24
N THR A 348 -23.62 2.24 6.98
CA THR A 348 -23.93 3.22 5.94
C THR A 348 -25.26 2.97 5.25
N LEU A 349 -25.89 1.82 5.47
CA LEU A 349 -27.19 1.49 4.93
C LEU A 349 -28.31 2.01 5.84
N LYS A 350 -29.34 2.63 5.24
CA LYS A 350 -30.58 2.98 5.95
C LYS A 350 -31.41 1.72 6.26
N GLU A 351 -31.42 0.77 5.33
CA GLU A 351 -32.14 -0.49 5.44
C GLU A 351 -31.25 -1.64 4.95
N PRO A 352 -31.43 -2.87 5.46
CA PRO A 352 -30.67 -4.03 5.02
C PRO A 352 -30.85 -4.32 3.52
N VAL A 353 -29.77 -4.73 2.86
CA VAL A 353 -29.84 -5.19 1.47
C VAL A 353 -30.14 -6.68 1.45
N ILE A 354 -31.23 -7.05 0.78
CA ILE A 354 -31.62 -8.44 0.57
C ILE A 354 -31.46 -8.77 -0.91
N LYS A 355 -30.64 -9.79 -1.22
CA LYS A 355 -30.40 -10.25 -2.59
C LYS A 355 -30.67 -11.74 -2.70
N LYS A 356 -31.43 -12.12 -3.72
CA LYS A 356 -31.60 -13.51 -4.16
C LYS A 356 -30.65 -13.81 -5.32
N LEU A 357 -30.54 -15.08 -5.70
CA LEU A 357 -29.71 -15.50 -6.81
C LEU A 357 -30.09 -14.73 -8.09
N GLY A 358 -29.11 -14.02 -8.67
CA GLY A 358 -29.25 -13.30 -9.92
C GLY A 358 -28.89 -14.18 -11.12
N LYS A 359 -27.82 -13.79 -11.85
CA LYS A 359 -27.32 -14.52 -13.03
C LYS A 359 -26.46 -15.72 -12.63
N TYR A 360 -26.65 -16.83 -13.34
CA TYR A 360 -25.69 -17.94 -13.40
C TYR A 360 -24.41 -17.45 -14.09
N ILE A 361 -23.25 -17.74 -13.51
CA ILE A 361 -21.93 -17.46 -14.09
C ILE A 361 -21.22 -18.77 -14.37
#